data_AF-A0A9W7KYU8-F1
#
_entry.id   AF-A0A9W7KYU8-F1
#
_cell.length_a   1.000
_cell.length_b   1.000
_cell.length_c   1.000
_cell.angle_alpha   90.00
_cell.angle_beta   90.00
_cell.angle_gamma   90.00
#
_symmetry.space_group_name_H-M   'P 1'
#
loop_
_entity.id
_entity.type
_entity.pdbx_description
1 polymer ?
#
loop_
_entity_poly.entity_id
_entity_poly.type
_entity_poly.pdbx_seq_one_letter_code
_entity_poly.pdbx_strand_id
1 'polypeptide(L)'
;MGITDPQPMIDGTPAVPLGSPGITTTPSPPSSSSSVINYLKSFIPANKGDLSNTLSFLTMLLGILLHSQSPSTPFLKYLLSFGLFSFAGGITNWLAVKMLFDRIPFLYGSGVIPRQFVEIRETVKNTILKTFFDEEYLETYVNERAKGMLGELNLGGRIKEGLEKPEFDERLVKKMTEMSEKPEGMLIQTMAQMFGGVPLLVPVIKPLIVGFADEFAGSLTDNFDISEFVSIPKIRKEIDTLMTEKLLLLTPEKVKGLMEEVIREHLSWLIIWGNVFGGLLGIVSQLMGYGA
;
A
#
# COMPACT_ATOMS: atom_id res chain seq x y z
N MET A 1 30.97 -64.64 -17.01
CA MET A 1 30.23 -64.03 -15.88
C MET A 1 29.73 -62.69 -16.41
N GLY A 2 28.59 -62.62 -17.10
CA GLY A 2 27.23 -62.81 -16.60
C GLY A 2 26.83 -61.56 -15.79
N ILE A 3 25.82 -60.75 -16.11
CA ILE A 3 24.68 -60.84 -17.04
C ILE A 3 24.22 -59.38 -17.34
N THR A 4 24.17 -59.06 -18.64
CA THR A 4 23.24 -58.23 -19.45
C THR A 4 22.43 -57.03 -18.88
N ASP A 5 22.52 -55.89 -19.60
CA ASP A 5 21.43 -54.92 -19.96
C ASP A 5 20.13 -55.62 -20.48
N PRO A 6 18.92 -55.01 -20.69
CA PRO A 6 18.67 -53.60 -21.08
C PRO A 6 17.33 -52.94 -20.58
N GLN A 7 17.10 -51.67 -20.95
CA GLN A 7 15.77 -51.00 -21.10
C GLN A 7 15.03 -51.55 -22.35
N PRO A 8 13.67 -51.50 -22.54
CA PRO A 8 12.89 -50.25 -22.65
C PRO A 8 11.35 -50.31 -22.32
N MET A 9 10.69 -49.16 -22.53
CA MET A 9 9.27 -48.78 -22.36
C MET A 9 8.20 -49.71 -22.97
N ILE A 10 7.06 -49.92 -22.27
CA ILE A 10 5.72 -50.22 -22.86
C ILE A 10 4.58 -49.66 -21.99
N ASP A 11 3.61 -49.08 -22.71
CA ASP A 11 2.20 -48.71 -22.46
C ASP A 11 1.35 -49.65 -21.56
N GLY A 12 0.28 -49.12 -20.94
CA GLY A 12 -0.76 -49.92 -20.29
C GLY A 12 -1.44 -49.30 -19.06
N THR A 13 -2.53 -48.57 -19.26
CA THR A 13 -3.57 -48.24 -18.26
C THR A 13 -3.98 -49.41 -17.37
N PRO A 14 -4.17 -49.21 -16.05
CA PRO A 14 -5.03 -50.07 -15.24
C PRO A 14 -6.38 -49.42 -14.92
N ALA A 15 -7.38 -50.28 -14.86
CA ALA A 15 -8.81 -50.00 -14.85
C ALA A 15 -9.36 -49.27 -13.60
N VAL A 16 -10.44 -48.53 -13.82
CA VAL A 16 -11.33 -47.95 -12.80
C VAL A 16 -12.07 -49.07 -12.05
N PRO A 17 -12.01 -49.14 -10.70
CA PRO A 17 -12.92 -49.99 -9.94
C PRO A 17 -14.24 -49.26 -9.72
N LEU A 18 -15.35 -49.96 -10.00
CA LEU A 18 -16.73 -49.51 -9.77
C LEU A 18 -16.96 -49.09 -8.30
N GLY A 19 -17.67 -47.97 -8.12
CA GLY A 19 -18.08 -47.44 -6.83
C GLY A 19 -19.02 -48.38 -6.06
N SER A 20 -18.81 -48.43 -4.74
CA SER A 20 -19.74 -48.99 -3.76
C SER A 20 -20.65 -47.88 -3.19
N PRO A 21 -21.88 -48.19 -2.74
CA PRO A 21 -22.92 -47.19 -2.45
C PRO A 21 -22.66 -46.42 -1.15
N GLY A 22 -23.09 -45.16 -1.13
CA GLY A 22 -22.80 -44.17 -0.09
C GLY A 22 -23.21 -44.55 1.34
N ILE A 23 -22.29 -44.28 2.26
CA ILE A 23 -22.56 -44.21 3.70
C ILE A 23 -23.03 -42.78 3.99
N THR A 24 -24.32 -42.62 4.27
CA THR A 24 -24.91 -41.40 4.82
C THR A 24 -24.31 -41.12 6.19
N THR A 25 -23.40 -40.14 6.28
CA THR A 25 -22.97 -39.60 7.58
C THR A 25 -24.08 -38.74 8.15
N THR A 26 -24.74 -39.22 9.21
CA THR A 26 -25.64 -38.40 10.01
C THR A 26 -24.82 -37.33 10.76
N PRO A 27 -25.27 -36.07 10.83
CA PRO A 27 -24.55 -35.04 11.55
C PRO A 27 -24.64 -35.30 13.06
N SER A 28 -23.50 -35.21 13.75
CA SER A 28 -23.39 -35.30 15.21
C SER A 28 -24.12 -34.12 15.89
N PRO A 29 -24.71 -34.29 17.07
CA PRO A 29 -25.37 -33.19 17.77
C PRO A 29 -24.33 -32.16 18.25
N PRO A 30 -24.67 -30.86 18.26
CA PRO A 30 -23.74 -29.81 18.70
C PRO A 30 -23.41 -29.96 20.18
N SER A 31 -22.13 -29.91 20.53
CA SER A 31 -21.66 -29.95 21.92
C SER A 31 -22.12 -28.70 22.67
N SER A 32 -22.86 -28.89 23.77
CA SER A 32 -23.46 -27.84 24.60
C SER A 32 -22.45 -26.82 25.17
N SER A 33 -21.16 -27.18 25.24
CA SER A 33 -20.09 -26.25 25.65
C SER A 33 -19.88 -25.10 24.67
N SER A 34 -20.08 -25.32 23.37
CA SER A 34 -19.89 -24.26 22.37
C SER A 34 -20.97 -23.17 22.46
N SER A 35 -22.20 -23.55 22.82
CA SER A 35 -23.32 -22.62 22.96
C SER A 35 -23.13 -21.68 24.14
N VAL A 36 -22.73 -22.18 25.32
CA VAL A 36 -22.51 -21.34 26.52
C VAL A 36 -21.36 -20.36 26.31
N ILE A 37 -20.27 -20.81 25.68
CA ILE A 37 -19.13 -19.94 25.37
C ILE A 37 -19.52 -18.84 24.36
N ASN A 38 -20.36 -19.16 23.37
CA ASN A 38 -20.84 -18.18 22.40
C ASN A 38 -21.86 -17.20 23.00
N TYR A 39 -22.73 -17.66 23.91
CA TYR A 39 -23.62 -16.80 24.71
C TYR A 39 -22.85 -15.89 25.67
N LEU A 40 -21.76 -16.36 26.27
CA LEU A 40 -20.90 -15.53 27.11
C LEU A 40 -20.11 -14.51 26.26
N LYS A 41 -19.65 -14.91 25.07
CA LYS A 41 -18.97 -14.00 24.13
C LYS A 41 -19.88 -12.88 23.61
N SER A 42 -21.20 -13.08 23.49
CA SER A 42 -22.11 -11.99 23.13
C SER A 42 -22.29 -10.94 24.23
N PHE A 43 -21.94 -11.27 25.49
CA PHE A 43 -21.95 -10.33 26.61
C PHE A 43 -20.58 -9.67 26.86
N ILE A 44 -19.50 -10.17 26.25
CA ILE A 44 -18.19 -9.52 26.30
C ILE A 44 -18.19 -8.42 25.23
N PRO A 45 -18.09 -7.14 25.60
CA PRO A 45 -18.07 -6.09 24.60
C PRO A 45 -16.86 -6.25 23.68
N ALA A 46 -17.08 -6.06 22.38
CA ALA A 46 -16.11 -6.32 21.31
C ALA A 46 -14.84 -5.45 21.41
N ASN A 47 -14.85 -4.43 22.27
CA ASN A 47 -13.74 -3.52 22.48
C ASN A 47 -13.19 -3.62 23.92
N LYS A 48 -11.87 -3.72 24.07
CA LYS A 48 -11.16 -3.87 25.36
C LYS A 48 -11.51 -2.77 26.36
N GLY A 49 -11.70 -1.53 25.88
CA GLY A 49 -12.08 -0.40 26.72
C GLY A 49 -13.50 -0.49 27.27
N ASP A 50 -14.44 -0.96 26.46
CA ASP A 50 -15.84 -1.12 26.88
C ASP A 50 -15.94 -2.18 27.99
N LEU A 51 -15.15 -3.27 27.92
CA LEU A 51 -15.10 -4.30 28.96
C LEU A 51 -14.61 -3.72 30.29
N SER A 52 -13.56 -2.89 30.26
CA SER A 52 -13.03 -2.23 31.46
C SER A 52 -14.05 -1.29 32.09
N ASN A 53 -14.80 -0.56 31.27
CA ASN A 53 -15.90 0.28 31.74
C ASN A 53 -17.05 -0.52 32.35
N THR A 54 -17.47 -1.62 31.71
CA THR A 54 -18.48 -2.52 32.27
C THR A 54 -18.02 -3.08 33.61
N LEU A 55 -16.78 -3.56 33.71
CA LEU A 55 -16.24 -4.09 34.97
C LEU A 55 -16.21 -3.01 36.06
N SER A 56 -15.75 -1.81 35.73
CA SER A 56 -15.68 -0.70 36.68
C SER A 56 -17.06 -0.26 37.14
N PHE A 57 -18.04 -0.24 36.23
CA PHE A 57 -19.44 0.00 36.56
C PHE A 57 -20.00 -1.06 37.52
N LEU A 58 -19.70 -2.34 37.30
CA LEU A 58 -20.09 -3.43 38.21
C LEU A 58 -19.42 -3.26 39.59
N THR A 59 -18.14 -2.90 39.64
CA THR A 59 -17.46 -2.65 40.92
C THR A 59 -18.07 -1.46 41.67
N MET A 60 -18.47 -0.40 40.95
CA MET A 60 -19.19 0.75 41.53
C MET A 60 -20.54 0.32 42.09
N LEU A 61 -21.35 -0.43 41.33
CA LEU A 61 -22.65 -0.92 41.80
C LEU A 61 -22.52 -1.82 43.03
N LEU A 62 -21.57 -2.75 43.04
CA LEU A 62 -21.29 -3.59 44.20
C LEU A 62 -20.88 -2.76 45.41
N GLY A 63 -20.01 -1.75 45.22
CA GLY A 63 -19.63 -0.80 46.26
C GLY A 63 -20.84 -0.09 46.86
N ILE A 64 -21.75 0.43 46.02
CA ILE A 64 -22.97 1.13 46.46
C ILE A 64 -23.89 0.18 47.25
N LEU A 65 -24.15 -1.01 46.72
CA LEU A 65 -25.08 -1.98 47.33
C LEU A 65 -24.58 -2.51 48.67
N LEU A 66 -23.28 -2.83 48.78
CA LEU A 66 -22.68 -3.33 50.02
C LEU A 66 -22.54 -2.22 51.06
N HIS A 67 -22.11 -1.02 50.65
CA HIS A 67 -22.01 0.12 51.56
C HIS A 67 -23.39 0.49 52.15
N SER A 68 -24.46 0.41 51.35
CA SER A 68 -25.83 0.67 51.81
C SER A 68 -26.33 -0.32 52.86
N GLN A 69 -25.87 -1.58 52.84
CA GLN A 69 -26.29 -2.61 53.80
C GLN A 69 -25.39 -2.66 55.05
N SER A 70 -24.12 -2.25 54.94
CA SER A 70 -23.17 -2.28 56.06
C SER A 70 -22.26 -1.04 56.05
N PRO A 71 -22.77 0.13 56.45
CA PRO A 71 -22.03 1.40 56.36
C PRO A 71 -20.76 1.45 57.24
N SER A 72 -20.73 0.66 58.31
CA SER A 72 -19.68 0.68 59.33
C SER A 72 -18.38 -0.01 58.90
N THR A 73 -18.36 -0.74 57.79
CA THR A 73 -17.18 -1.49 57.34
C THR A 73 -16.21 -0.60 56.55
N PRO A 74 -14.98 -0.36 57.04
CA PRO A 74 -14.04 0.60 56.42
C PRO A 74 -13.63 0.19 55.00
N PHE A 75 -13.45 -1.12 54.75
CA PHE A 75 -13.11 -1.65 53.42
C PHE A 75 -14.13 -1.28 52.34
N LEU A 76 -15.42 -1.21 52.68
CA LEU A 76 -16.48 -0.90 51.70
C LEU A 76 -16.39 0.53 51.18
N LYS A 77 -15.84 1.46 51.98
CA LYS A 77 -15.60 2.84 51.53
C LYS A 77 -14.49 2.91 50.47
N TYR A 78 -13.42 2.13 50.65
CA TYR A 78 -12.37 2.02 49.63
C TYR A 78 -12.89 1.38 48.34
N LEU A 79 -13.73 0.33 48.45
CA LEU A 79 -14.33 -0.32 47.29
C LEU A 79 -15.28 0.63 46.53
N LEU A 80 -16.12 1.37 47.25
CA LEU A 80 -17.02 2.37 46.67
C LEU A 80 -16.24 3.49 45.98
N SER A 81 -15.25 4.08 46.65
CA SER A 81 -14.40 5.14 46.09
C SER A 81 -13.59 4.64 44.90
N PHE A 82 -13.03 3.42 44.95
CA PHE A 82 -12.38 2.80 43.80
C PHE A 82 -13.35 2.66 42.63
N GLY A 83 -14.54 2.07 42.84
CA GLY A 83 -15.51 1.84 41.78
C GLY A 83 -16.01 3.14 41.15
N LEU A 84 -16.33 4.15 41.97
CA LEU A 84 -16.88 5.43 41.51
C LEU A 84 -15.86 6.23 40.70
N PHE A 85 -14.62 6.36 41.18
CA PHE A 85 -13.57 7.06 40.44
C PHE A 85 -13.08 6.26 39.23
N SER A 86 -13.00 4.92 39.33
CA SER A 86 -12.65 4.06 38.19
C SER A 86 -13.68 4.19 37.06
N PHE A 87 -14.96 4.11 37.38
CA PHE A 87 -16.02 4.28 36.38
C PHE A 87 -16.02 5.69 35.79
N ALA A 88 -15.87 6.74 36.61
CA ALA A 88 -15.82 8.12 36.15
C ALA A 88 -14.62 8.40 35.21
N GLY A 89 -13.44 7.86 35.53
CA GLY A 89 -12.26 7.97 34.68
C GLY A 89 -12.45 7.28 33.33
N GLY A 90 -12.97 6.05 33.35
CA GLY A 90 -13.20 5.27 32.15
C GLY A 90 -14.33 5.80 31.25
N ILE A 91 -15.45 6.25 31.82
CA ILE A 91 -16.58 6.78 31.03
C ILE A 91 -16.24 8.10 30.34
N THR A 92 -15.54 9.00 31.03
CA THR A 92 -15.09 10.27 30.44
C THR A 92 -14.11 10.01 29.30
N ASN A 93 -13.20 9.06 29.47
CA ASN A 93 -12.26 8.74 28.42
C ASN A 93 -12.91 8.03 27.22
N TRP A 94 -13.86 7.13 27.47
CA TRP A 94 -14.69 6.53 26.42
C TRP A 94 -15.46 7.59 25.63
N LEU A 95 -16.03 8.58 26.33
CA LEU A 95 -16.71 9.70 25.72
C LEU A 95 -15.75 10.53 24.86
N ALA A 96 -14.52 10.75 25.32
CA ALA A 96 -13.49 11.45 24.56
C ALA A 96 -13.08 10.69 23.28
N VAL A 97 -12.95 9.37 23.33
CA VAL A 97 -12.71 8.57 22.12
C VAL A 97 -13.91 8.66 21.18
N LYS A 98 -15.13 8.58 21.70
CA LYS A 98 -16.35 8.70 20.88
C LYS A 98 -16.48 10.09 20.25
N MET A 99 -16.17 11.15 20.98
CA MET A 99 -16.22 12.53 20.47
C MET A 99 -15.13 12.81 19.42
N LEU A 100 -14.07 12.01 19.35
CA LEU A 100 -13.06 12.15 18.30
C LEU A 100 -13.65 11.78 16.93
N PHE A 101 -14.43 10.71 16.88
CA PHE A 101 -14.95 10.11 15.64
C PHE A 101 -16.39 10.49 15.31
N ASP A 102 -17.22 10.71 16.31
CA ASP A 102 -18.67 10.91 16.16
C ASP A 102 -19.10 12.28 16.64
N ARG A 103 -20.04 12.90 15.90
CA ARG A 103 -20.74 14.10 16.35
C ARG A 103 -21.82 13.68 17.34
N ILE A 104 -21.72 14.19 18.56
CA ILE A 104 -22.65 13.89 19.65
C ILE A 104 -23.48 15.15 19.90
N PRO A 105 -24.83 15.05 19.92
CA PRO A 105 -25.68 16.20 20.23
C PRO A 105 -25.35 16.74 21.63
N PHE A 106 -25.45 18.05 21.82
CA PHE A 106 -25.14 18.78 23.08
C PHE A 106 -23.66 18.85 23.50
N LEU A 107 -22.75 18.11 22.85
CA LEU A 107 -21.31 18.20 23.13
C LEU A 107 -20.58 19.00 22.05
N TYR A 108 -20.30 20.27 22.36
CA TYR A 108 -19.46 21.13 21.52
C TYR A 108 -18.06 20.52 21.36
N GLY A 109 -17.51 20.61 20.15
CA GLY A 109 -16.21 20.02 19.84
C GLY A 109 -16.26 18.54 19.42
N SER A 110 -17.38 17.82 19.57
CA SER A 110 -17.50 16.42 19.10
C SER A 110 -17.36 16.28 17.58
N GLY A 111 -16.95 15.10 17.10
CA GLY A 111 -16.62 14.79 15.71
C GLY A 111 -15.41 15.55 15.19
N VAL A 112 -14.31 15.61 15.95
CA VAL A 112 -13.10 16.36 15.58
C VAL A 112 -12.54 15.89 14.23
N ILE A 113 -12.36 14.58 14.04
CA ILE A 113 -11.80 14.00 12.80
C ILE A 113 -12.65 14.31 11.56
N PRO A 114 -13.97 13.99 11.53
CA PRO A 114 -14.78 14.32 10.37
C PRO A 114 -14.96 15.84 10.18
N ARG A 115 -14.77 16.66 11.22
CA ARG A 115 -14.80 18.13 11.09
C ARG A 115 -13.55 18.67 10.40
N GLN A 116 -12.38 18.11 10.69
CA GLN A 116 -11.09 18.57 10.14
C GLN A 116 -10.65 17.77 8.90
N PHE A 117 -11.58 17.10 8.22
CA PHE A 117 -11.23 16.20 7.11
C PHE A 117 -10.57 16.94 5.94
N VAL A 118 -10.85 18.24 5.74
CA VAL A 118 -10.20 19.03 4.68
C VAL A 118 -8.73 19.21 5.01
N GLU A 119 -8.43 19.64 6.23
CA GLU A 119 -7.08 19.88 6.75
C GLU A 119 -6.28 18.57 6.81
N ILE A 120 -6.91 17.46 7.20
CA ILE A 120 -6.27 16.13 7.21
C ILE A 120 -5.84 15.76 5.79
N ARG A 121 -6.73 15.90 4.80
CA ARG A 121 -6.41 15.55 3.41
C ARG A 121 -5.30 16.41 2.83
N GLU A 122 -5.33 17.71 3.10
CA GLU A 122 -4.29 18.63 2.68
C GLU A 122 -2.94 18.30 3.33
N THR A 123 -2.93 18.01 4.64
CA THR A 123 -1.74 17.61 5.38
C THR A 123 -1.14 16.33 4.80
N VAL A 124 -1.96 15.32 4.49
CA VAL A 124 -1.51 14.08 3.85
C VAL A 124 -0.91 14.37 2.47
N LYS A 125 -1.57 15.19 1.64
CA LYS A 125 -1.05 15.58 0.33
C LYS A 125 0.34 16.19 0.44
N ASN A 126 0.45 17.21 1.28
CA ASN A 126 1.67 17.98 1.44
C ASN A 126 2.80 17.13 2.02
N THR A 127 2.48 16.24 2.97
CA THR A 127 3.45 15.30 3.54
C THR A 127 3.96 14.35 2.46
N ILE A 128 3.09 13.78 1.64
CA ILE A 128 3.50 12.85 0.58
C ILE A 128 4.33 13.58 -0.49
N LEU A 129 3.87 14.73 -0.98
CA LEU A 129 4.60 15.51 -1.98
C LEU A 129 5.97 15.98 -1.49
N LYS A 130 6.09 16.32 -0.21
CA LYS A 130 7.36 16.73 0.38
C LYS A 130 8.30 15.57 0.68
N THR A 131 7.76 14.41 1.08
CA THR A 131 8.57 13.28 1.56
C THR A 131 8.94 12.30 0.44
N PHE A 132 8.04 12.05 -0.50
CA PHE A 132 8.22 11.04 -1.55
C PHE A 132 8.42 11.64 -2.94
N PHE A 133 7.88 12.83 -3.21
CA PHE A 133 7.97 13.52 -4.50
C PHE A 133 8.73 14.85 -4.37
N ASP A 134 9.76 14.84 -3.55
CA ASP A 134 10.75 15.90 -3.54
C ASP A 134 11.43 16.01 -4.91
N GLU A 135 11.73 17.23 -5.34
CA GLU A 135 12.19 17.51 -6.71
C GLU A 135 13.55 16.88 -7.00
N GLU A 136 14.50 16.95 -6.06
CA GLU A 136 15.84 16.40 -6.20
C GLU A 136 15.81 14.86 -6.24
N TYR A 137 15.00 14.26 -5.37
CA TYR A 137 14.81 12.81 -5.35
C TYR A 137 14.13 12.32 -6.64
N LEU A 138 13.09 13.02 -7.09
CA LEU A 138 12.36 12.66 -8.30
C LEU A 138 13.25 12.76 -9.54
N GLU A 139 14.08 13.81 -9.63
CA GLU A 139 15.07 13.96 -10.70
C GLU A 139 16.02 12.77 -10.74
N THR A 140 16.66 12.45 -9.61
CA THR A 140 17.60 11.34 -9.51
C THR A 140 16.95 10.02 -9.89
N TYR A 141 15.75 9.74 -9.33
CA TYR A 141 15.04 8.48 -9.56
C TYR A 141 14.60 8.30 -11.02
N VAL A 142 14.04 9.35 -11.65
CA VAL A 142 13.60 9.27 -13.05
C VAL A 142 14.81 9.09 -13.97
N ASN A 143 15.93 9.78 -13.70
CA ASN A 143 17.16 9.64 -14.46
C ASN A 143 17.76 8.24 -14.39
N GLU A 144 17.91 7.68 -13.19
CA GLU A 144 18.41 6.32 -13.00
C GLU A 144 17.51 5.29 -13.69
N ARG A 145 16.18 5.44 -13.55
CA ARG A 145 15.23 4.51 -14.16
C ARG A 145 15.21 4.63 -15.68
N ALA A 146 15.34 5.83 -16.23
CA ALA A 146 15.41 6.05 -17.68
C ALA A 146 16.67 5.43 -18.27
N LYS A 147 17.84 5.61 -17.64
CA LYS A 147 19.09 4.94 -18.02
C LYS A 147 18.94 3.41 -17.98
N GLY A 148 18.35 2.87 -16.92
CA GLY A 148 18.07 1.44 -16.80
C GLY A 148 17.16 0.92 -17.92
N MET A 149 16.06 1.61 -18.22
CA MET A 149 15.16 1.24 -19.32
C MET A 149 15.82 1.33 -20.70
N LEU A 150 16.70 2.31 -20.92
CA LEU A 150 17.46 2.42 -22.17
C LEU A 150 18.47 1.29 -22.33
N GLY A 151 19.15 0.90 -21.24
CA GLY A 151 20.03 -0.26 -21.21
C GLY A 151 19.29 -1.56 -21.54
N GLU A 152 18.07 -1.75 -21.00
CA GLU A 152 17.23 -2.91 -21.32
C GLU A 152 16.70 -2.90 -22.75
N LEU A 153 16.44 -1.72 -23.34
CA LEU A 153 15.89 -1.61 -24.69
C LEU A 153 16.86 -2.06 -25.80
N ASN A 154 18.15 -2.24 -25.48
CA ASN A 154 19.25 -2.55 -26.41
C ASN A 154 19.11 -1.74 -27.71
N LEU A 155 19.21 -0.41 -27.59
CA LEU A 155 19.07 0.54 -28.70
C LEU A 155 19.97 0.16 -29.88
N GLY A 156 21.23 -0.22 -29.62
CA GLY A 156 22.17 -0.66 -30.65
C GLY A 156 21.63 -1.87 -31.43
N GLY A 157 21.13 -2.89 -30.72
CA GLY A 157 20.51 -4.07 -31.31
C GLY A 157 19.29 -3.75 -32.17
N ARG A 158 18.39 -2.88 -31.69
CA ARG A 158 17.19 -2.49 -32.45
C ARG A 158 17.49 -1.62 -33.67
N ILE A 159 18.46 -0.71 -33.55
CA ILE A 159 18.89 0.11 -34.68
C ILE A 159 19.55 -0.80 -35.72
N LYS A 160 20.43 -1.70 -35.31
CA LYS A 160 21.06 -2.68 -36.20
C LYS A 160 20.04 -3.58 -36.90
N GLU A 161 19.07 -4.13 -36.17
CA GLU A 161 17.97 -4.92 -36.73
C GLU A 161 17.19 -4.12 -37.77
N GLY A 162 16.90 -2.84 -37.50
CA GLY A 162 16.24 -1.94 -38.44
C GLY A 162 17.06 -1.66 -39.71
N LEU A 163 18.38 -1.50 -39.56
CA LEU A 163 19.32 -1.26 -40.67
C LEU A 163 19.55 -2.51 -41.52
N GLU A 164 19.43 -3.71 -40.94
CA GLU A 164 19.60 -4.97 -41.65
C GLU A 164 18.40 -5.32 -42.55
N LYS A 165 17.23 -4.71 -42.33
CA LYS A 165 16.02 -4.97 -43.14
C LYS A 165 16.19 -4.56 -44.61
N PRO A 166 15.61 -5.34 -45.54
CA PRO A 166 15.65 -5.02 -46.98
C PRO A 166 14.98 -3.67 -47.30
N GLU A 167 13.98 -3.27 -46.51
CA GLU A 167 13.32 -1.96 -46.61
C GLU A 167 14.29 -0.79 -46.41
N PHE A 168 15.30 -0.94 -45.55
CA PHE A 168 16.33 0.06 -45.36
C PHE A 168 17.23 0.16 -46.59
N ASP A 169 17.61 -0.99 -47.16
CA ASP A 169 18.44 -1.05 -48.36
C ASP A 169 17.75 -0.38 -49.55
N GLU A 170 16.46 -0.66 -49.77
CA GLU A 170 15.67 0.00 -50.82
C GLU A 170 15.60 1.52 -50.62
N ARG A 171 15.38 1.98 -49.38
CA ARG A 171 15.36 3.41 -49.04
C ARG A 171 16.72 4.07 -49.25
N LEU A 172 17.80 3.36 -48.91
CA LEU A 172 19.16 3.84 -49.09
C LEU A 172 19.49 3.96 -50.58
N VAL A 173 19.19 2.93 -51.39
CA VAL A 173 19.35 2.98 -52.87
C VAL A 173 18.59 4.16 -53.45
N LYS A 174 17.31 4.32 -53.07
CA LYS A 174 16.49 5.43 -53.54
C LYS A 174 17.11 6.78 -53.19
N LYS A 175 17.49 6.98 -51.92
CA LYS A 175 18.09 8.24 -51.45
C LYS A 175 19.42 8.55 -52.11
N MET A 176 20.26 7.54 -52.31
CA MET A 176 21.55 7.71 -53.00
C MET A 176 21.37 8.00 -54.49
N THR A 177 20.37 7.41 -55.13
CA THR A 177 20.02 7.69 -56.53
C THR A 177 19.52 9.13 -56.68
N GLU A 178 18.57 9.54 -55.84
CA GLU A 178 18.09 10.94 -55.77
C GLU A 178 19.22 11.94 -55.51
N MET A 179 20.21 11.56 -54.69
CA MET A 179 21.36 12.42 -54.39
C MET A 179 22.34 12.49 -55.57
N SER A 180 22.55 11.38 -56.29
CA SER A 180 23.44 11.32 -57.46
C SER A 180 22.99 12.18 -58.64
N GLU A 181 21.71 12.54 -58.68
CA GLU A 181 21.14 13.48 -59.67
C GLU A 181 21.46 14.94 -59.34
N LYS A 182 21.96 15.23 -58.12
CA LYS A 182 22.30 16.58 -57.67
C LYS A 182 23.80 16.87 -57.78
N PRO A 183 24.19 18.15 -57.88
CA PRO A 183 25.60 18.55 -57.89
C PRO A 183 26.39 18.05 -56.67
N GLU A 184 25.75 17.93 -55.50
CA GLU A 184 26.41 17.42 -54.29
C GLU A 184 26.70 15.90 -54.33
N GLY A 185 25.96 15.15 -55.15
CA GLY A 185 26.11 13.69 -55.29
C GLY A 185 27.03 13.26 -56.42
N MET A 186 27.79 14.18 -57.03
CA MET A 186 28.71 13.89 -58.14
C MET A 186 29.71 12.77 -57.78
N LEU A 187 30.17 12.72 -56.52
CA LEU A 187 31.01 11.63 -56.02
C LEU A 187 30.27 10.28 -56.04
N ILE A 188 29.03 10.24 -55.56
CA ILE A 188 28.18 9.03 -55.59
C ILE A 188 27.97 8.59 -57.04
N GLN A 189 27.74 9.54 -57.96
CA GLN A 189 27.57 9.24 -59.38
C GLN A 189 28.84 8.64 -60.01
N THR A 190 30.01 9.22 -59.74
CA THR A 190 31.29 8.68 -60.24
C THR A 190 31.57 7.28 -59.69
N MET A 191 31.32 7.05 -58.39
CA MET A 191 31.45 5.73 -57.79
C MET A 191 30.43 4.75 -58.34
N ALA A 192 29.18 5.18 -58.55
CA ALA A 192 28.14 4.32 -59.13
C ALA A 192 28.52 3.89 -60.55
N GLN A 193 29.09 4.78 -61.36
CA GLN A 193 29.60 4.41 -62.70
C GLN A 193 30.74 3.40 -62.64
N MET A 194 31.64 3.53 -61.66
CA MET A 194 32.77 2.61 -61.47
C MET A 194 32.33 1.21 -60.96
N PHE A 195 31.35 1.16 -60.07
CA PHE A 195 30.85 -0.08 -59.46
C PHE A 195 29.65 -0.69 -60.19
N GLY A 196 29.15 -0.08 -61.27
CA GLY A 196 28.07 -0.63 -62.09
C GLY A 196 26.65 -0.31 -61.59
N GLY A 197 26.50 0.70 -60.74
CA GLY A 197 25.22 1.25 -60.28
C GLY A 197 25.19 1.57 -58.80
N VAL A 198 24.25 2.42 -58.39
CA VAL A 198 24.01 2.79 -56.98
C VAL A 198 23.67 1.57 -56.09
N PRO A 199 22.89 0.56 -56.54
CA PRO A 199 22.59 -0.62 -55.71
C PRO A 199 23.84 -1.40 -55.27
N LEU A 200 24.89 -1.41 -56.09
CA LEU A 200 26.14 -2.12 -55.78
C LEU A 200 27.04 -1.36 -54.79
N LEU A 201 26.76 -0.09 -54.53
CA LEU A 201 27.44 0.69 -53.49
C LEU A 201 26.88 0.43 -52.09
N VAL A 202 25.63 -0.02 -51.98
CA VAL A 202 24.97 -0.25 -50.68
C VAL A 202 25.73 -1.24 -49.79
N PRO A 203 26.21 -2.40 -50.26
CA PRO A 203 26.99 -3.33 -49.44
C PRO A 203 28.30 -2.75 -48.89
N VAL A 204 28.87 -1.72 -49.54
CA VAL A 204 30.10 -1.06 -49.10
C VAL A 204 29.81 0.00 -48.03
N ILE A 205 28.69 0.72 -48.16
CA ILE A 205 28.34 1.84 -47.30
C ILE A 205 27.56 1.39 -46.07
N LYS A 206 26.72 0.36 -46.20
CA LYS A 206 25.89 -0.18 -45.12
C LYS A 206 26.69 -0.53 -43.85
N PRO A 207 27.86 -1.20 -43.92
CA PRO A 207 28.68 -1.47 -42.73
C PRO A 207 29.13 -0.20 -41.99
N LEU A 208 29.43 0.89 -42.71
CA LEU A 208 29.81 2.17 -42.09
C LEU A 208 28.62 2.80 -41.36
N ILE A 209 27.43 2.76 -41.95
CA ILE A 209 26.21 3.25 -41.31
C ILE A 209 25.90 2.45 -40.05
N VAL A 210 26.03 1.11 -40.12
CA VAL A 210 25.80 0.23 -38.96
C VAL A 210 26.81 0.50 -37.86
N GLY A 211 28.11 0.64 -38.18
CA GLY A 211 29.13 0.96 -37.19
C GLY A 211 28.91 2.32 -36.51
N PHE A 212 28.59 3.36 -37.30
CA PHE A 212 28.25 4.68 -36.77
C PHE A 212 27.02 4.63 -35.87
N ALA A 213 25.98 3.90 -36.28
CA ALA A 213 24.75 3.78 -35.52
C ALA A 213 24.95 3.05 -34.18
N ASP A 214 25.85 2.07 -34.13
CA ASP A 214 26.21 1.35 -32.91
C ASP A 214 26.98 2.26 -31.93
N GLU A 215 27.98 3.01 -32.42
CA GLU A 215 28.70 4.01 -31.62
C GLU A 215 27.76 5.10 -31.09
N PHE A 216 26.86 5.59 -31.94
CA PHE A 216 25.87 6.60 -31.57
C PHE A 216 24.87 6.07 -30.52
N ALA A 217 24.43 4.81 -30.64
CA ALA A 217 23.57 4.17 -29.66
C ALA A 217 24.25 4.02 -28.30
N GLY A 218 25.54 3.68 -28.26
CA GLY A 218 26.33 3.64 -27.04
C GLY A 218 26.42 5.01 -26.37
N SER A 219 26.83 6.03 -27.14
CA SER A 219 26.92 7.41 -26.64
C SER A 219 25.58 7.96 -26.15
N LEU A 220 24.47 7.62 -26.80
CA LEU A 220 23.14 8.01 -26.34
C LEU A 220 22.79 7.36 -25.02
N THR A 221 23.18 6.12 -24.80
CA THR A 221 22.88 5.39 -23.55
C THR A 221 23.70 5.95 -22.39
N ASP A 222 24.99 6.25 -22.62
CA ASP A 222 25.91 6.72 -21.58
C ASP A 222 25.63 8.16 -21.16
N ASN A 223 25.33 9.03 -22.13
CA ASN A 223 25.08 10.46 -21.91
C ASN A 223 23.58 10.80 -21.80
N PHE A 224 22.71 9.80 -21.67
CA PHE A 224 21.28 10.09 -21.55
C PHE A 224 20.96 10.79 -20.23
N ASP A 225 20.40 12.00 -20.31
CA ASP A 225 19.76 12.68 -19.19
C ASP A 225 18.30 12.95 -19.56
N ILE A 226 17.37 12.31 -18.83
CA ILE A 226 15.94 12.49 -19.07
C ILE A 226 15.47 13.88 -18.67
N SER A 227 16.19 14.59 -17.79
CA SER A 227 15.83 15.94 -17.34
C SER A 227 15.88 16.95 -18.49
N GLU A 228 16.67 16.68 -19.54
CA GLU A 228 16.69 17.51 -20.76
C GLU A 228 15.40 17.37 -21.59
N PHE A 229 14.76 16.20 -21.56
CA PHE A 229 13.56 15.90 -22.34
C PHE A 229 12.27 16.07 -21.51
N VAL A 230 12.36 15.89 -20.19
CA VAL A 230 11.20 15.89 -19.28
C VAL A 230 11.48 16.81 -18.11
N SER A 231 10.60 17.81 -17.95
CA SER A 231 10.68 18.73 -16.81
C SER A 231 10.16 18.04 -15.54
N ILE A 232 11.08 17.75 -14.62
CA ILE A 232 10.76 17.24 -13.27
C ILE A 232 9.73 18.11 -12.53
N PRO A 233 9.82 19.46 -12.52
CA PRO A 233 8.80 20.28 -11.89
C PRO A 233 7.41 20.14 -12.54
N LYS A 234 7.33 19.87 -13.86
CA LYS A 234 6.04 19.56 -14.51
C LYS A 234 5.49 18.21 -14.07
N ILE A 235 6.32 17.16 -14.00
CA ILE A 235 5.90 15.84 -13.49
C ILE A 235 5.35 15.99 -12.06
N ARG A 236 6.11 16.68 -11.20
CA ARG A 236 5.72 16.91 -9.82
C ARG A 236 4.39 17.65 -9.71
N LYS A 237 4.17 18.67 -10.55
CA LYS A 237 2.90 19.40 -10.63
C LYS A 237 1.74 18.53 -11.11
N GLU A 238 1.99 17.63 -12.05
CA GLU A 238 0.98 16.68 -12.52
C GLU A 238 0.58 15.69 -11.41
N ILE A 239 1.56 15.21 -10.65
CA ILE A 239 1.32 14.36 -9.46
C ILE A 239 0.51 15.12 -8.40
N ASP A 240 0.85 16.38 -8.11
CA ASP A 240 0.07 17.22 -7.18
C ASP A 240 -1.40 17.39 -7.64
N THR A 241 -1.60 17.60 -8.94
CA THR A 241 -2.94 17.73 -9.53
C THR A 241 -3.72 16.42 -9.38
N LEU A 242 -3.12 15.30 -9.78
CA LEU A 242 -3.72 13.96 -9.64
C LEU A 242 -4.06 13.64 -8.17
N MET A 243 -3.14 13.94 -7.25
CA MET A 243 -3.38 13.75 -5.83
C MET A 243 -4.51 14.62 -5.32
N THR A 244 -4.56 15.89 -5.73
CA THR A 244 -5.63 16.81 -5.36
C THR A 244 -6.99 16.28 -5.79
N GLU A 245 -7.13 15.84 -7.04
CA GLU A 245 -8.37 15.24 -7.55
C GLU A 245 -8.78 13.98 -6.77
N LYS A 246 -7.83 13.08 -6.47
CA LYS A 246 -8.12 11.86 -5.70
C LYS A 246 -8.50 12.16 -4.25
N LEU A 247 -7.82 13.11 -3.62
CA LEU A 247 -8.10 13.50 -2.25
C LEU A 247 -9.47 14.21 -2.14
N LEU A 248 -9.93 14.93 -3.15
CA LEU A 248 -11.28 15.50 -3.16
C LEU A 248 -12.38 14.43 -3.00
N LEU A 249 -12.14 13.19 -3.45
CA LEU A 249 -13.06 12.05 -3.30
C LEU A 249 -13.10 11.45 -1.89
N LEU A 250 -12.22 11.88 -0.99
CA LEU A 250 -12.22 11.46 0.42
C LEU A 250 -13.24 12.29 1.20
N THR A 251 -14.41 11.68 1.43
CA THR A 251 -15.46 12.26 2.26
C THR A 251 -15.08 12.19 3.76
N PRO A 252 -15.76 12.94 4.64
CA PRO A 252 -15.55 12.86 6.09
C PRO A 252 -15.63 11.43 6.64
N GLU A 253 -16.51 10.60 6.08
CA GLU A 253 -16.73 9.21 6.49
C GLU A 253 -15.54 8.33 6.10
N LYS A 254 -14.96 8.54 4.91
CA LYS A 254 -13.76 7.80 4.47
C LYS A 254 -12.56 8.17 5.34
N VAL A 255 -12.36 9.46 5.62
CA VAL A 255 -11.26 9.92 6.51
C VAL A 255 -11.45 9.37 7.92
N LYS A 256 -12.69 9.42 8.44
CA LYS A 256 -13.02 8.78 9.72
C LYS A 256 -12.64 7.30 9.72
N GLY A 257 -13.05 6.54 8.70
CA GLY A 257 -12.76 5.11 8.59
C GLY A 257 -11.26 4.80 8.57
N LEU A 258 -10.48 5.53 7.77
CA LEU A 258 -9.02 5.39 7.72
C LEU A 258 -8.36 5.66 9.08
N MET A 259 -8.75 6.75 9.74
CA MET A 259 -8.21 7.09 11.06
C MET A 259 -8.62 6.04 12.10
N GLU A 260 -9.86 5.58 12.04
CA GLU A 260 -10.42 4.59 12.96
C GLU A 260 -9.67 3.25 12.87
N GLU A 261 -9.33 2.80 11.66
CA GLU A 261 -8.50 1.61 11.42
C GLU A 261 -7.12 1.73 12.07
N VAL A 262 -6.49 2.92 12.00
CA VAL A 262 -5.14 3.13 12.51
C VAL A 262 -5.09 3.36 14.03
N ILE A 263 -6.02 4.14 14.60
CA ILE A 263 -5.87 4.64 15.98
C ILE A 263 -6.87 4.06 16.98
N ARG A 264 -8.01 3.49 16.55
CA ARG A 264 -9.08 3.09 17.50
C ARG A 264 -8.61 2.02 18.47
N GLU A 265 -7.84 1.03 18.01
CA GLU A 265 -7.33 -0.04 18.88
C GLU A 265 -6.40 0.48 19.98
N HIS A 266 -5.59 1.50 19.66
CA HIS A 266 -4.69 2.14 20.62
C HIS A 266 -5.44 3.03 21.61
N LEU A 267 -6.50 3.72 21.16
CA LEU A 267 -7.33 4.56 22.03
C LEU A 267 -8.13 3.75 23.06
N SER A 268 -8.41 2.48 22.81
CA SER A 268 -9.06 1.61 23.80
C SER A 268 -8.23 1.40 25.06
N TRP A 269 -6.90 1.47 24.97
CA TRP A 269 -6.02 1.43 26.15
C TRP A 269 -6.15 2.65 27.04
N LEU A 270 -6.41 3.82 26.44
CA LEU A 270 -6.65 5.07 27.16
C LEU A 270 -7.82 4.90 28.14
N ILE A 271 -8.86 4.15 27.75
CA ILE A 271 -10.03 3.89 28.58
C ILE A 271 -9.63 3.03 29.78
N ILE A 272 -8.96 1.89 29.53
CA ILE A 272 -8.49 0.97 30.57
C ILE A 272 -7.64 1.70 31.61
N TRP A 273 -6.70 2.53 31.16
CA TRP A 273 -5.88 3.33 32.07
C TRP A 273 -6.69 4.38 32.81
N GLY A 274 -7.69 4.99 32.18
CA GLY A 274 -8.66 5.85 32.84
C GLY A 274 -9.37 5.16 34.00
N ASN A 275 -9.79 3.90 33.82
CA ASN A 275 -10.36 3.08 34.88
C ASN A 275 -9.34 2.78 35.99
N VAL A 276 -8.14 2.32 35.63
CA VAL A 276 -7.08 1.96 36.60
C VAL A 276 -6.65 3.17 37.44
N PHE A 277 -6.30 4.29 36.80
CA PHE A 277 -5.88 5.50 37.50
C PHE A 277 -7.02 6.14 38.28
N GLY A 278 -8.24 6.14 37.73
CA GLY A 278 -9.42 6.56 38.47
C GLY A 278 -9.58 5.76 39.76
N GLY A 279 -9.55 4.44 39.68
CA GLY A 279 -9.66 3.57 40.86
C GLY A 279 -8.56 3.81 41.89
N LEU A 280 -7.30 3.93 41.45
CA LEU A 280 -6.17 4.24 42.33
C LEU A 280 -6.36 5.59 43.04
N LEU A 281 -6.78 6.63 42.32
CA LEU A 281 -7.08 7.94 42.91
C LEU A 281 -8.25 7.86 43.88
N GLY A 282 -9.25 7.02 43.62
CA GLY A 282 -10.34 6.75 44.56
C GLY A 282 -9.83 6.16 45.87
N ILE A 283 -8.92 5.19 45.83
CA ILE A 283 -8.30 4.61 47.03
C ILE A 283 -7.48 5.67 47.80
N VAL A 284 -6.66 6.44 47.09
CA VAL A 284 -5.83 7.50 47.69
C VAL A 284 -6.71 8.58 48.33
N SER A 285 -7.79 8.99 47.67
CA SER A 285 -8.77 9.94 48.20
C SER A 285 -9.38 9.43 49.52
N GLN A 286 -9.75 8.15 49.57
CA GLN A 286 -10.26 7.54 50.80
C GLN A 286 -9.21 7.50 51.91
N LEU A 287 -7.96 7.16 51.59
CA LEU A 287 -6.86 7.13 52.55
C LEU A 287 -6.58 8.52 53.15
N MET A 288 -6.72 9.57 52.36
CA MET A 288 -6.54 10.97 52.79
C MET A 288 -7.77 11.53 53.54
N GLY A 289 -8.85 10.76 53.68
CA GLY A 289 -10.07 11.18 54.37
C GLY A 289 -11.00 12.07 53.54
N TYR A 290 -10.76 12.19 52.23
CA TYR A 290 -11.63 12.91 51.29
C TYR A 290 -12.63 12.00 50.56
N GLY A 291 -12.52 10.69 50.75
CA GLY A 291 -13.42 9.71 50.14
C GLY A 291 -14.79 9.65 50.83
N ALA A 292 -15.82 9.35 50.03
CA ALA A 292 -17.23 9.29 50.43
C ALA A 292 -17.51 8.28 51.57
#